data_AF-A0A7J3AZW4-F1
#
_entry.id   AF-A0A7J3AZW4-F1
#
_cell.length_a   1.000
_cell.length_b   1.000
_cell.length_c   1.000
_cell.angle_alpha   90.00
_cell.angle_beta   90.00
_cell.angle_gamma   90.00
#
_symmetry.space_group_name_H-M   'P 1'
#
loop_
_entity.id
_entity.type
_entity.pdbx_description
1 polymer ?
#
loop_
_entity_poly.entity_id
_entity_poly.type
_entity_poly.pdbx_seq_one_letter_code
_entity_poly.pdbx_strand_id
1 'polypeptide(L)'
;MRDNELYFMRLELPTELSDLIRRGLLSEARELLRELIRGAEGDYRRRLEFELDRLRRWAIQYPYTEMEAYEIASKKIGDLSPEEFRDLISSGCVDHITLDGDLRIYERFLPNMMWLCPSLKDRSLEREDERRIREKEELSKRAREVIESRAYPLIFRFRAEITLRALPRGERLRVWLPVPRVSALHPEVRVISYSREPYISDEMHPQRTAYFELTSGSDDTVWIEYEAVCVPRRPMEEIPDDLRELDGEPEARHREERIPHITFSEDLKHLVSSLTEGLDALERARRIWDWVVENVRYTYVHDYALFDNISEFAFTKRRGDCGVQAILLITMLRLAGIPARWQSGWYANPVDWGMHDWAQFYLEPFGWVYADPSFGHPTEDWRKDFYFGGIEGFRLSFNSEISYPFDPPKESFRSDPVDSQVGEAEWDGGNIYYDMMDSKLHLLEVRRADIRWINHSISTRF
;
A
#
# COMPACT_ATOMS: atom_id res chain seq x y z
N MET A 1 3.80 -21.17 0.80
CA MET A 1 4.67 -20.83 -0.34
C MET A 1 3.91 -20.67 -1.66
N ARG A 2 2.89 -21.48 -1.99
CA ARG A 2 2.07 -21.28 -3.21
C ARG A 2 1.13 -20.06 -3.13
N ASP A 3 1.01 -19.48 -1.95
CA ASP A 3 0.18 -18.35 -1.58
C ASP A 3 0.97 -17.03 -1.53
N ASN A 4 2.14 -16.99 -2.16
CA ASN A 4 3.01 -15.82 -2.24
C ASN A 4 3.54 -15.65 -3.67
N GLU A 5 3.05 -14.67 -4.41
CA GLU A 5 3.43 -14.35 -5.79
C GLU A 5 4.92 -14.04 -5.95
N LEU A 6 5.58 -13.53 -4.90
CA LEU A 6 6.98 -13.12 -4.92
C LEU A 6 7.91 -14.13 -4.27
N TYR A 7 7.45 -15.35 -3.97
CA TYR A 7 8.27 -16.37 -3.29
C TYR A 7 9.60 -16.65 -3.99
N PHE A 8 9.66 -16.55 -5.32
CA PHE A 8 10.87 -16.78 -6.13
C PHE A 8 11.96 -15.72 -5.88
N MET A 9 11.62 -14.54 -5.32
CA MET A 9 12.59 -13.48 -5.00
C MET A 9 13.61 -13.87 -3.92
N ARG A 10 13.37 -14.98 -3.20
CA ARG A 10 14.36 -15.59 -2.28
C ARG A 10 15.64 -16.06 -2.98
N LEU A 11 15.57 -16.29 -4.29
CA LEU A 11 16.71 -16.76 -5.06
C LEU A 11 17.65 -15.60 -5.35
N GLU A 12 18.92 -15.79 -5.03
CA GLU A 12 19.96 -14.78 -5.27
C GLU A 12 20.26 -14.64 -6.77
N LEU A 13 20.63 -13.43 -7.16
CA LEU A 13 21.14 -13.17 -8.51
C LEU A 13 22.63 -13.51 -8.59
N PRO A 14 23.14 -13.83 -9.80
CA PRO A 14 24.57 -13.88 -10.04
C PRO A 14 25.22 -12.55 -9.66
N THR A 15 26.37 -12.61 -8.99
CA THR A 15 27.08 -11.42 -8.50
C THR A 15 27.32 -10.37 -9.59
N GLU A 16 27.72 -10.82 -10.79
CA GLU A 16 27.93 -9.95 -11.95
C GLU A 16 26.66 -9.17 -12.32
N LEU A 17 25.51 -9.85 -12.36
CA LEU A 17 24.23 -9.20 -12.65
C LEU A 17 23.83 -8.21 -11.55
N SER A 18 23.96 -8.60 -10.28
CA SER A 18 23.70 -7.72 -9.14
C SER A 18 24.55 -6.46 -9.17
N ASP A 19 25.83 -6.57 -9.55
CA ASP A 19 26.73 -5.42 -9.62
C ASP A 19 26.39 -4.50 -10.79
N LEU A 20 25.99 -5.03 -11.96
CA LEU A 20 25.49 -4.22 -13.08
C LEU A 20 24.25 -3.42 -12.68
N ILE A 21 23.28 -4.07 -12.03
CA ILE A 21 22.04 -3.41 -11.56
C ILE A 21 22.38 -2.33 -10.52
N ARG A 22 23.21 -2.64 -9.52
CA ARG A 22 23.59 -1.69 -8.47
C ARG A 22 24.31 -0.46 -9.04
N ARG A 23 25.10 -0.64 -10.10
CA ARG A 23 25.80 0.45 -10.80
C ARG A 23 24.92 1.20 -11.80
N GLY A 24 23.68 0.77 -12.01
CA GLY A 24 22.76 1.38 -12.96
C GLY A 24 23.04 1.06 -14.43
N LEU A 25 23.87 0.05 -14.72
CA LEU A 25 24.23 -0.36 -16.08
C LEU A 25 23.15 -1.30 -16.65
N LEU A 26 21.94 -0.76 -16.85
CA LEU A 26 20.76 -1.55 -17.18
C LEU A 26 20.83 -2.16 -18.58
N SER A 27 21.50 -1.51 -19.54
CA SER A 27 21.66 -2.06 -20.88
C SER A 27 22.52 -3.32 -20.88
N GLU A 28 23.65 -3.32 -20.17
CA GLU A 28 24.50 -4.50 -19.97
C GLU A 28 23.77 -5.57 -19.14
N ALA A 29 23.10 -5.18 -18.06
CA ALA A 29 22.34 -6.11 -17.21
C ALA A 29 21.26 -6.85 -18.01
N ARG A 30 20.59 -6.16 -18.93
CA ARG A 30 19.56 -6.72 -19.82
C ARG A 30 20.13 -7.73 -20.82
N GLU A 31 21.33 -7.49 -21.35
CA GLU A 31 21.99 -8.45 -22.23
C GLU A 31 22.36 -9.73 -21.47
N LEU A 32 22.99 -9.59 -20.32
CA LEU A 32 23.33 -10.71 -19.44
C LEU A 32 22.07 -11.50 -19.01
N LEU A 33 20.99 -10.82 -18.62
CA LEU A 33 19.73 -11.47 -18.27
C LEU A 33 19.17 -12.33 -19.41
N ARG A 34 19.20 -11.83 -20.66
CA ARG A 34 18.72 -12.59 -21.82
C ARG A 34 19.51 -13.87 -22.05
N GLU A 35 20.81 -13.85 -21.76
CA GLU A 35 21.66 -15.04 -21.84
C GLU A 35 21.35 -16.02 -20.70
N LEU A 36 21.29 -15.53 -19.46
CA LEU A 36 20.99 -16.35 -18.28
C LEU A 36 19.61 -17.03 -18.38
N ILE A 37 18.59 -16.32 -18.86
CA ILE A 37 17.22 -16.84 -19.02
C ILE A 37 17.18 -18.03 -19.99
N ARG A 38 18.03 -18.08 -21.02
CA ARG A 38 18.05 -19.20 -21.98
C ARG A 38 18.48 -20.52 -21.34
N GLY A 39 19.33 -20.46 -20.31
CA GLY A 39 19.83 -21.62 -19.58
C GLY A 39 19.11 -21.91 -18.26
N ALA A 40 18.16 -21.07 -17.86
CA ALA A 40 17.45 -21.19 -16.59
C ALA A 40 16.09 -21.88 -16.74
N GLU A 41 15.68 -22.58 -15.69
CA GLU A 41 14.39 -23.27 -15.59
C GLU A 41 13.69 -22.98 -14.24
N GLY A 42 12.39 -23.27 -14.16
CA GLY A 42 11.59 -23.17 -12.94
C GLY A 42 11.61 -21.79 -12.26
N ASP A 43 11.62 -21.78 -10.93
CA ASP A 43 11.63 -20.57 -10.11
C ASP A 43 12.81 -19.63 -10.44
N TYR A 44 13.97 -20.19 -10.79
CA TYR A 44 15.14 -19.38 -11.09
C TYR A 44 15.00 -18.64 -12.43
N ARG A 45 14.39 -19.29 -13.43
CA ARG A 45 14.01 -18.61 -14.67
C ARG A 45 13.03 -17.48 -14.40
N ARG A 46 11.97 -17.75 -13.61
CA ARG A 46 10.97 -16.75 -13.21
C ARG A 46 11.60 -15.57 -12.48
N ARG A 47 12.57 -15.84 -11.59
CA ARG A 47 13.38 -14.85 -10.88
C ARG A 47 14.16 -13.93 -11.83
N LEU A 48 14.75 -14.46 -12.89
CA LEU A 48 15.49 -13.68 -13.88
C LEU A 48 14.55 -12.91 -14.83
N GLU A 49 13.45 -13.53 -15.25
CA GLU A 49 12.41 -12.88 -16.06
C GLU A 49 11.77 -11.70 -15.30
N PHE A 50 11.58 -11.82 -14.00
CA PHE A 50 11.10 -10.74 -13.15
C PHE A 50 12.11 -9.58 -13.04
N GLU A 51 13.42 -9.85 -13.00
CA GLU A 51 14.41 -8.76 -13.06
C GLU A 51 14.41 -8.05 -14.39
N LEU A 52 14.26 -8.78 -15.48
CA LEU A 52 14.15 -8.18 -16.80
C LEU A 52 12.95 -7.23 -16.86
N ASP A 53 11.85 -7.58 -16.19
CA ASP A 53 10.70 -6.72 -16.00
C ASP A 53 11.01 -5.50 -15.11
N ARG A 54 11.66 -5.69 -13.95
CA ARG A 54 12.11 -4.59 -13.05
C ARG A 54 13.02 -3.58 -13.76
N LEU A 55 13.94 -4.03 -14.61
CA LEU A 55 14.79 -3.13 -15.41
C LEU A 55 13.97 -2.15 -16.25
N ARG A 56 12.85 -2.60 -16.80
CA ARG A 56 11.95 -1.76 -17.60
C ARG A 56 11.20 -0.76 -16.74
N ARG A 57 10.75 -1.18 -15.55
CA ARG A 57 10.02 -0.35 -14.59
C ARG A 57 10.85 0.81 -14.05
N TRP A 58 12.16 0.64 -13.85
CA TRP A 58 13.05 1.72 -13.42
C TRP A 58 12.98 2.95 -14.33
N ALA A 59 12.97 2.75 -15.65
CA ALA A 59 12.90 3.84 -16.61
C ALA A 59 11.53 4.57 -16.60
N ILE A 60 10.46 3.86 -16.26
CA ILE A 60 9.11 4.43 -16.12
C ILE A 60 9.04 5.28 -14.84
N GLN A 61 9.54 4.76 -13.72
CA GLN A 61 9.50 5.43 -12.42
C GLN A 61 10.46 6.63 -12.31
N TYR A 62 11.50 6.69 -13.14
CA TYR A 62 12.47 7.79 -13.18
C TYR A 62 12.51 8.45 -14.57
N PRO A 63 11.41 9.13 -14.97
CA PRO A 63 11.22 9.59 -16.34
C PRO A 63 11.90 10.93 -16.63
N TYR A 64 12.35 11.68 -15.62
CA TYR A 64 12.85 13.03 -15.80
C TYR A 64 14.37 13.08 -15.81
N THR A 65 14.92 13.89 -16.72
CA THR A 65 16.28 14.41 -16.62
C THR A 65 16.37 15.46 -15.51
N GLU A 66 17.60 15.82 -15.12
CA GLU A 66 17.85 16.92 -14.18
C GLU A 66 17.18 18.23 -14.63
N MET A 67 17.32 18.56 -15.93
CA MET A 67 16.77 19.81 -16.49
C MET A 67 15.23 19.82 -16.45
N GLU A 68 14.58 18.73 -16.87
CA GLU A 68 13.12 18.62 -16.83
C GLU A 68 12.58 18.71 -15.40
N ALA A 69 13.24 18.03 -14.45
CA ALA A 69 12.86 18.08 -13.05
C ALA A 69 13.03 19.49 -12.46
N TYR A 70 14.11 20.19 -12.81
CA TYR A 70 14.32 21.59 -12.44
C TYR A 70 13.22 22.50 -13.01
N GLU A 71 12.84 22.33 -14.29
CA GLU A 71 11.77 23.11 -14.91
C GLU A 71 10.40 22.87 -14.25
N ILE A 72 10.16 21.65 -13.76
CA ILE A 72 8.95 21.32 -12.98
C ILE A 72 9.02 22.01 -11.61
N ALA A 73 10.14 21.89 -10.90
CA ALA A 73 10.32 22.43 -9.54
C ALA A 73 10.31 23.96 -9.50
N SER A 74 10.96 24.63 -10.45
CA SER A 74 11.06 26.11 -10.50
C SER A 74 9.72 26.79 -10.77
N LYS A 75 8.74 26.08 -11.34
CA LYS A 75 7.35 26.57 -11.46
C LYS A 75 6.58 26.52 -10.14
N LYS A 76 7.10 25.81 -9.14
CA LYS A 76 6.41 25.47 -7.89
C LYS A 76 7.12 26.03 -6.66
N ILE A 77 8.40 26.36 -6.77
CA ILE A 77 9.20 26.93 -5.70
C ILE A 77 9.76 28.28 -6.15
N GLY A 78 9.46 29.33 -5.39
CA GLY A 78 9.93 30.68 -5.65
C GLY A 78 11.44 30.79 -5.53
N ASP A 79 12.05 31.55 -6.44
CA ASP A 79 13.49 31.86 -6.47
C ASP A 79 14.42 30.63 -6.54
N LEU A 80 13.94 29.47 -7.01
CA LEU A 80 14.75 28.26 -7.12
C LEU A 80 15.77 28.40 -8.26
N SER A 81 17.06 28.34 -7.92
CA SER A 81 18.15 28.36 -8.92
C SER A 81 18.55 26.95 -9.39
N PRO A 82 19.16 26.80 -10.58
CA PRO A 82 19.70 25.51 -11.03
C PRO A 82 20.80 24.96 -10.10
N GLU A 83 21.63 25.82 -9.53
CA GLU A 83 22.66 25.46 -8.54
C GLU A 83 22.02 24.89 -7.28
N GLU A 84 21.03 25.59 -6.72
CA GLU A 84 20.29 25.13 -5.55
C GLU A 84 19.61 23.78 -5.82
N PHE A 85 19.03 23.59 -7.00
CA PHE A 85 18.40 22.31 -7.35
C PHE A 85 19.40 21.14 -7.39
N ARG A 86 20.62 21.37 -7.89
CA ARG A 86 21.70 20.37 -7.84
C ARG A 86 22.14 20.07 -6.40
N ASP A 87 22.16 21.08 -5.54
CA ASP A 87 22.44 20.90 -4.12
C ASP A 87 21.33 20.07 -3.44
N LEU A 88 20.06 20.26 -3.82
CA LEU A 88 18.93 19.45 -3.34
C LEU A 88 19.01 17.99 -3.79
N ILE A 89 19.52 17.71 -5.00
CA ILE A 89 19.80 16.35 -5.46
C ILE A 89 20.91 15.72 -4.61
N SER A 90 22.06 16.39 -4.48
CA SER A 90 23.22 15.84 -3.77
C SER A 90 23.02 15.68 -2.26
N SER A 91 22.17 16.52 -1.65
CA SER A 91 21.79 16.42 -0.24
C SER A 91 20.67 15.40 0.04
N GLY A 92 20.13 14.76 -1.00
CA GLY A 92 19.10 13.73 -0.88
C GLY A 92 17.67 14.25 -0.69
N CYS A 93 17.42 15.54 -0.95
CA CYS A 93 16.06 16.09 -0.99
C CYS A 93 15.30 15.63 -2.24
N VAL A 94 16.01 15.32 -3.33
CA VAL A 94 15.44 14.88 -4.60
C VAL A 94 15.88 13.44 -4.89
N ASP A 95 14.91 12.54 -4.93
CA ASP A 95 15.14 11.13 -5.24
C ASP A 95 15.59 10.96 -6.69
N HIS A 96 16.74 10.31 -6.87
CA HIS A 96 17.38 10.11 -8.16
C HIS A 96 18.08 8.76 -8.25
N ILE A 97 18.32 8.32 -9.47
CA ILE A 97 19.15 7.16 -9.80
C ILE A 97 20.00 7.48 -11.03
N THR A 98 21.04 6.67 -11.28
CA THR A 98 21.79 6.71 -12.53
C THR A 98 21.41 5.50 -13.37
N LEU A 99 20.96 5.72 -14.61
CA LEU A 99 20.63 4.66 -15.57
C LEU A 99 21.51 4.82 -16.81
N ASP A 100 22.34 3.82 -17.12
CA ASP A 100 23.28 3.80 -18.25
C ASP A 100 24.14 5.08 -18.36
N GLY A 101 24.50 5.65 -17.20
CA GLY A 101 25.30 6.88 -17.10
C GLY A 101 24.50 8.18 -16.98
N ASP A 102 23.18 8.14 -17.22
CA ASP A 102 22.31 9.31 -17.14
C ASP A 102 21.68 9.45 -15.75
N LEU A 103 21.73 10.66 -15.18
CA LEU A 103 21.02 11.00 -13.96
C LEU A 103 19.51 11.13 -14.25
N ARG A 104 18.70 10.36 -13.54
CA ARG A 104 17.25 10.28 -13.70
C ARG A 104 16.55 10.56 -12.38
N ILE A 105 15.50 11.38 -12.43
CA ILE A 105 14.76 11.86 -11.27
C ILE A 105 13.41 11.15 -11.17
N TYR A 106 13.06 10.79 -9.94
CA TYR A 106 11.83 10.07 -9.61
C TYR A 106 10.58 10.87 -9.99
N GLU A 107 9.53 10.24 -10.52
CA GLU A 107 8.33 10.94 -10.97
C GLU A 107 7.61 11.75 -9.87
N ARG A 108 7.60 11.27 -8.61
CA ARG A 108 6.95 11.96 -7.47
C ARG A 108 7.95 12.76 -6.62
N PHE A 109 9.07 13.20 -7.20
CA PHE A 109 10.11 13.94 -6.47
C PHE A 109 9.62 15.25 -5.84
N LEU A 110 8.66 15.95 -6.47
CA LEU A 110 8.26 17.28 -6.03
C LEU A 110 7.58 17.27 -4.63
N PRO A 111 6.55 16.44 -4.36
CA PRO A 111 6.05 16.27 -2.99
C PRO A 111 7.12 15.78 -2.01
N ASN A 112 7.97 14.82 -2.42
CA ASN A 112 9.02 14.26 -1.57
C ASN A 112 10.01 15.32 -1.10
N MET A 113 10.41 16.20 -2.00
CA MET A 113 11.34 17.29 -1.70
C MET A 113 10.82 18.20 -0.58
N MET A 114 9.51 18.44 -0.52
CA MET A 114 8.88 19.22 0.56
C MET A 114 8.85 18.48 1.90
N TRP A 115 8.77 17.15 1.90
CA TRP A 115 8.83 16.34 3.14
C TRP A 115 10.25 16.14 3.64
N LEU A 116 11.19 15.89 2.73
CA LEU A 116 12.60 15.65 3.04
C LEU A 116 13.31 16.93 3.45
N CYS A 117 12.95 18.06 2.83
CA CYS A 117 13.57 19.37 3.06
C CYS A 117 12.48 20.42 3.34
N PRO A 118 11.92 20.44 4.57
CA PRO A 118 10.72 21.22 4.92
C PRO A 118 10.84 22.74 4.75
N SER A 119 12.06 23.30 4.77
CA SER A 119 12.32 24.72 4.54
C SER A 119 11.87 25.20 3.15
N LEU A 120 11.72 24.29 2.18
CA LEU A 120 11.21 24.62 0.85
C LEU A 120 9.72 24.96 0.86
N LYS A 121 8.97 24.55 1.89
CA LYS A 121 7.54 24.88 2.00
C LYS A 121 7.31 26.38 2.15
N ASP A 122 8.22 27.10 2.80
CA ASP A 122 8.13 28.56 2.98
C ASP A 122 8.22 29.32 1.64
N ARG A 123 8.78 28.68 0.61
CA ARG A 123 8.93 29.21 -0.75
C ARG A 123 7.98 28.55 -1.75
N SER A 124 7.09 27.67 -1.29
CA SER A 124 6.09 27.04 -2.15
C SER A 124 5.18 28.10 -2.76
N LEU A 125 5.07 28.10 -4.09
CA LEU A 125 4.14 28.94 -4.84
C LEU A 125 2.73 28.35 -4.88
N GLU A 126 2.58 27.07 -4.47
CA GLU A 126 1.29 26.43 -4.35
C GLU A 126 0.56 26.94 -3.11
N ARG A 127 -0.68 27.39 -3.33
CA ARG A 127 -1.60 27.71 -2.24
C ARG A 127 -2.07 26.43 -1.58
N GLU A 128 -2.40 26.51 -0.30
CA GLU A 128 -3.02 25.39 0.39
C GLU A 128 -4.35 25.03 -0.29
N ASP A 129 -4.48 23.76 -0.68
CA ASP A 129 -5.65 23.25 -1.36
C ASP A 129 -6.84 23.20 -0.39
N GLU A 130 -7.88 23.98 -0.65
CA GLU A 130 -9.10 24.00 0.17
C GLU A 130 -9.72 22.61 0.33
N ARG A 131 -9.60 21.74 -0.69
CA ARG A 131 -10.08 20.36 -0.61
C ARG A 131 -9.30 19.58 0.45
N ARG A 132 -7.97 19.75 0.49
CA ARG A 132 -7.10 19.12 1.49
C ARG A 132 -7.37 19.65 2.90
N ILE A 133 -7.68 20.94 3.06
CA ILE A 133 -8.09 21.50 4.36
C ILE A 133 -9.37 20.82 4.82
N ARG A 134 -10.40 20.77 3.97
CA ARG A 134 -11.69 20.12 4.29
C ARG A 134 -11.53 18.63 4.58
N GLU A 135 -10.67 17.93 3.85
CA GLU A 135 -10.37 16.52 4.08
C GLU A 135 -9.81 16.28 5.49
N LYS A 136 -8.81 17.07 5.90
CA LYS A 136 -8.26 17.03 7.26
C LYS A 136 -9.31 17.36 8.32
N GLU A 137 -10.14 18.38 8.08
CA GLU A 137 -11.20 18.77 9.03
C GLU A 137 -12.23 17.65 9.22
N GLU A 138 -12.66 17.00 8.14
CA GLU A 138 -13.61 15.88 8.20
C GLU A 138 -12.98 14.66 8.88
N LEU A 139 -11.69 14.38 8.62
CA LEU A 139 -10.95 13.34 9.31
C LEU A 139 -10.87 13.60 10.82
N SER A 140 -10.43 14.79 11.24
CA SER A 140 -10.28 15.14 12.66
C SER A 140 -11.62 15.18 13.37
N LYS A 141 -12.69 15.66 12.69
CA LYS A 141 -14.05 15.59 13.21
C LYS A 141 -14.48 14.13 13.43
N ARG A 142 -14.30 13.28 12.43
CA ARG A 142 -14.68 11.88 12.51
C ARG A 142 -13.93 11.13 13.62
N ALA A 143 -12.62 11.31 13.72
CA ALA A 143 -11.82 10.71 14.78
C ALA A 143 -12.29 11.14 16.19
N ARG A 144 -12.63 12.42 16.39
CA ARG A 144 -13.23 12.89 17.65
C ARG A 144 -14.55 12.22 17.96
N GLU A 145 -15.45 12.10 16.97
CA GLU A 145 -16.73 11.39 17.17
C GLU A 145 -16.50 9.94 17.61
N VAL A 146 -15.48 9.26 17.08
CA VAL A 146 -15.12 7.90 17.49
C VAL A 146 -14.62 7.88 18.93
N ILE A 147 -13.64 8.72 19.27
CA ILE A 147 -13.09 8.84 20.64
C ILE A 147 -14.20 9.09 21.66
N GLU A 148 -15.15 9.97 21.34
CA GLU A 148 -16.28 10.34 22.20
C GLU A 148 -17.43 9.33 22.20
N SER A 149 -17.28 8.20 21.49
CA SER A 149 -18.32 7.15 21.36
C SER A 149 -19.63 7.67 20.75
N ARG A 150 -19.53 8.64 19.85
CA ARG A 150 -20.65 9.27 19.11
C ARG A 150 -20.71 8.86 17.65
N ALA A 151 -19.66 8.23 17.14
CA ALA A 151 -19.59 7.77 15.76
C ALA A 151 -20.53 6.59 15.51
N TYR A 152 -21.16 6.60 14.35
CA TYR A 152 -21.99 5.52 13.82
C TYR A 152 -21.31 4.86 12.62
N PRO A 153 -21.51 3.56 12.34
CA PRO A 153 -21.01 2.94 11.13
C PRO A 153 -21.55 3.63 9.87
N LEU A 154 -20.74 3.70 8.83
CA LEU A 154 -21.08 4.32 7.55
C LEU A 154 -21.29 3.26 6.48
N ILE A 155 -22.13 3.54 5.49
CA ILE A 155 -22.20 2.77 4.26
C ILE A 155 -21.59 3.62 3.17
N PHE A 156 -20.56 3.08 2.53
CA PHE A 156 -19.93 3.68 1.36
C PHE A 156 -20.38 2.95 0.11
N ARG A 157 -20.85 3.71 -0.88
CA ARG A 157 -21.10 3.20 -2.23
C ARG A 157 -20.02 3.74 -3.17
N PHE A 158 -19.27 2.85 -3.77
CA PHE A 158 -18.21 3.19 -4.72
C PHE A 158 -18.40 2.49 -6.06
N ARG A 159 -17.83 3.11 -7.11
CA ARG A 159 -17.55 2.48 -8.40
C ARG A 159 -16.05 2.45 -8.65
N ALA A 160 -15.51 1.26 -8.87
CA ALA A 160 -14.17 1.06 -9.40
C ALA A 160 -14.26 0.88 -10.92
N GLU A 161 -13.42 1.57 -11.68
CA GLU A 161 -13.40 1.54 -13.15
C GLU A 161 -11.96 1.43 -13.67
N ILE A 162 -11.76 0.57 -14.66
CA ILE A 162 -10.54 0.50 -15.47
C ILE A 162 -10.92 0.70 -16.94
N THR A 163 -10.20 1.59 -17.62
CA THR A 163 -10.23 1.74 -19.08
C THR A 163 -8.87 1.35 -19.65
N LEU A 164 -8.84 0.35 -20.53
CA LEU A 164 -7.62 -0.12 -21.15
C LEU A 164 -7.31 0.68 -22.43
N ARG A 165 -6.02 0.98 -22.67
CA ARG A 165 -5.55 1.78 -23.82
C ARG A 165 -4.72 0.91 -24.78
N ALA A 166 -4.81 1.22 -26.08
CA ALA A 166 -3.87 0.77 -27.11
C ALA A 166 -3.67 -0.76 -27.24
N LEU A 167 -4.78 -1.52 -27.27
CA LEU A 167 -4.75 -2.98 -27.41
C LEU A 167 -4.95 -3.44 -28.86
N PRO A 168 -4.29 -4.53 -29.32
CA PRO A 168 -4.65 -5.17 -30.57
C PRO A 168 -6.10 -5.65 -30.50
N ARG A 169 -6.89 -5.44 -31.55
CA ARG A 169 -8.31 -5.81 -31.60
C ARG A 169 -8.50 -7.32 -31.70
N GLY A 170 -9.51 -7.85 -31.01
CA GLY A 170 -9.87 -9.26 -31.05
C GLY A 170 -9.09 -10.15 -30.09
N GLU A 171 -8.22 -9.57 -29.27
CA GLU A 171 -7.45 -10.28 -28.25
C GLU A 171 -8.29 -10.51 -27.00
N ARG A 172 -8.03 -11.61 -26.29
CA ARG A 172 -8.67 -11.86 -25.01
C ARG A 172 -7.99 -11.02 -23.93
N LEU A 173 -8.82 -10.31 -23.16
CA LEU A 173 -8.42 -9.46 -22.05
C LEU A 173 -8.98 -10.04 -20.76
N ARG A 174 -8.20 -9.88 -19.70
CA ARG A 174 -8.54 -10.30 -18.36
C ARG A 174 -8.30 -9.13 -17.42
N VAL A 175 -9.28 -8.79 -16.60
CA VAL A 175 -9.25 -7.61 -15.72
C VAL A 175 -9.66 -8.03 -14.32
N TRP A 176 -8.92 -7.58 -13.32
CA TRP A 176 -9.20 -7.78 -11.90
C TRP A 176 -9.44 -6.41 -11.27
N LEU A 177 -10.67 -6.16 -10.83
CA LEU A 177 -11.01 -4.97 -10.04
C LEU A 177 -11.09 -5.35 -8.55
N PRO A 178 -10.49 -4.58 -7.63
CA PRO A 178 -10.56 -4.86 -6.21
C PRO A 178 -12.00 -4.72 -5.68
N VAL A 179 -12.36 -5.57 -4.72
CA VAL A 179 -13.68 -5.57 -4.07
C VAL A 179 -13.49 -5.66 -2.55
N PRO A 180 -14.22 -4.88 -1.72
CA PRO A 180 -14.09 -4.95 -0.27
C PRO A 180 -14.25 -6.38 0.26
N ARG A 181 -13.35 -6.79 1.15
CA ARG A 181 -13.45 -8.06 1.87
C ARG A 181 -14.45 -7.94 3.01
N VAL A 182 -15.13 -9.05 3.32
CA VAL A 182 -15.88 -9.16 4.57
C VAL A 182 -14.89 -9.31 5.73
N SER A 183 -15.08 -8.54 6.80
CA SER A 183 -14.20 -8.48 7.99
C SER A 183 -14.90 -7.77 9.17
N ALA A 184 -14.25 -7.68 10.33
CA ALA A 184 -14.78 -6.88 11.45
C ALA A 184 -14.90 -5.38 11.13
N LEU A 185 -14.14 -4.89 10.15
CA LEU A 185 -14.22 -3.53 9.62
C LEU A 185 -15.39 -3.37 8.64
N HIS A 186 -15.65 -4.43 7.86
CA HIS A 186 -16.68 -4.51 6.83
C HIS A 186 -17.58 -5.74 7.00
N PRO A 187 -18.51 -5.72 7.97
CA PRO A 187 -19.35 -6.89 8.24
C PRO A 187 -20.36 -7.18 7.12
N GLU A 188 -20.67 -6.18 6.29
CA GLU A 188 -21.56 -6.33 5.13
C GLU A 188 -20.92 -5.69 3.91
N VAL A 189 -20.74 -6.48 2.85
CA VAL A 189 -20.32 -6.02 1.52
C VAL A 189 -21.32 -6.54 0.50
N ARG A 190 -21.80 -5.67 -0.39
CA ARG A 190 -22.77 -6.01 -1.44
C ARG A 190 -22.32 -5.46 -2.78
N VAL A 191 -22.19 -6.32 -3.78
CA VAL A 191 -22.03 -5.88 -5.17
C VAL A 191 -23.40 -5.47 -5.71
N ILE A 192 -23.47 -4.27 -6.29
CA ILE A 192 -24.71 -3.63 -6.70
C ILE A 192 -24.94 -3.76 -8.20
N SER A 193 -23.91 -3.50 -9.00
CA SER A 193 -23.98 -3.54 -10.46
C SER A 193 -22.57 -3.63 -11.05
N TYR A 194 -22.48 -3.99 -12.33
CA TYR A 194 -21.23 -4.15 -13.05
C TYR A 194 -21.44 -3.94 -14.55
N SER A 195 -20.35 -3.62 -15.26
CA SER A 195 -20.40 -3.44 -16.72
C SER A 195 -20.64 -4.75 -17.47
N ARG A 196 -20.16 -5.86 -16.93
CA ARG A 196 -20.24 -7.22 -17.47
C ARG A 196 -20.24 -8.22 -16.30
N GLU A 197 -20.81 -9.41 -16.49
CA GLU A 197 -20.83 -10.43 -15.45
C GLU A 197 -19.40 -10.82 -15.01
N PRO A 198 -19.01 -10.61 -13.75
CA PRO A 198 -17.70 -11.02 -13.25
C PRO A 198 -17.74 -12.38 -12.55
N TYR A 199 -16.59 -13.04 -12.47
CA TYR A 199 -16.32 -13.99 -11.39
C TYR A 199 -15.77 -13.22 -10.18
N ILE A 200 -16.40 -13.34 -9.02
CA ILE A 200 -15.94 -12.66 -7.80
C ILE A 200 -15.33 -13.71 -6.89
N SER A 201 -14.09 -13.49 -6.47
CA SER A 201 -13.42 -14.38 -5.52
C SER A 201 -14.16 -14.42 -4.17
N ASP A 202 -13.88 -15.46 -3.38
CA ASP A 202 -14.44 -15.64 -2.03
C ASP A 202 -14.41 -14.35 -1.18
N GLU A 203 -15.43 -14.16 -0.34
CA GLU A 203 -15.63 -12.90 0.40
C GLU A 203 -14.50 -12.58 1.38
N MET A 204 -13.78 -13.61 1.83
CA MET A 204 -12.64 -13.51 2.72
C MET A 204 -11.32 -13.76 1.99
N HIS A 205 -11.31 -13.92 0.66
CA HIS A 205 -10.09 -14.12 -0.11
C HIS A 205 -9.05 -13.04 0.20
N PRO A 206 -7.77 -13.35 0.47
CA PRO A 206 -6.83 -12.37 1.02
C PRO A 206 -6.53 -11.17 0.14
N GLN A 207 -6.67 -11.28 -1.18
CA GLN A 207 -6.75 -10.16 -2.12
C GLN A 207 -8.01 -10.35 -2.97
N ARG A 208 -9.12 -9.73 -2.55
CA ARG A 208 -10.44 -10.00 -3.14
C ARG A 208 -10.66 -9.17 -4.40
N THR A 209 -11.03 -9.84 -5.48
CA THR A 209 -11.20 -9.22 -6.79
C THR A 209 -12.45 -9.71 -7.51
N ALA A 210 -13.01 -8.84 -8.35
CA ALA A 210 -13.90 -9.21 -9.43
C ALA A 210 -13.08 -9.38 -10.72
N TYR A 211 -13.07 -10.60 -11.25
CA TYR A 211 -12.45 -10.99 -12.51
C TYR A 211 -13.42 -10.85 -13.67
N PHE A 212 -12.97 -10.21 -14.73
CA PHE A 212 -13.71 -10.04 -15.97
C PHE A 212 -12.88 -10.58 -17.12
N GLU A 213 -13.55 -11.28 -18.04
CA GLU A 213 -12.99 -11.68 -19.31
C GLU A 213 -13.76 -10.99 -20.45
N LEU A 214 -13.04 -10.39 -21.38
CA LEU A 214 -13.62 -9.66 -22.51
C LEU A 214 -12.73 -9.81 -23.75
N THR A 215 -13.29 -9.53 -24.92
CA THR A 215 -12.51 -9.41 -26.17
C THR A 215 -12.27 -7.94 -26.46
N SER A 216 -11.01 -7.57 -26.74
CA SER A 216 -10.61 -6.20 -27.02
C SER A 216 -11.35 -5.63 -28.24
N GLY A 217 -11.88 -4.42 -28.07
CA GLY A 217 -12.84 -3.82 -28.99
C GLY A 217 -12.60 -2.33 -29.24
N SER A 218 -13.67 -1.54 -29.20
CA SER A 218 -13.62 -0.07 -29.23
C SER A 218 -13.88 0.57 -27.87
N ASP A 219 -14.37 -0.21 -26.90
CA ASP A 219 -14.63 0.22 -25.52
C ASP A 219 -14.18 -0.90 -24.57
N ASP A 220 -12.92 -0.80 -24.15
CA ASP A 220 -12.28 -1.74 -23.23
C ASP A 220 -12.34 -1.18 -21.80
N THR A 221 -13.53 -0.67 -21.43
CA THR A 221 -13.84 -0.21 -20.07
C THR A 221 -14.55 -1.31 -19.28
N VAL A 222 -14.11 -1.52 -18.05
CA VAL A 222 -14.72 -2.44 -17.08
C VAL A 222 -14.96 -1.69 -15.78
N TRP A 223 -16.13 -1.88 -15.17
CA TRP A 223 -16.43 -1.25 -13.88
C TRP A 223 -17.29 -2.16 -13.00
N ILE A 224 -17.16 -1.98 -11.68
CA ILE A 224 -17.97 -2.62 -10.65
C ILE A 224 -18.41 -1.60 -9.60
N GLU A 225 -19.67 -1.70 -9.17
CA GLU A 225 -20.23 -0.92 -8.08
C GLU A 225 -20.50 -1.81 -6.87
N TYR A 226 -20.11 -1.35 -5.69
CA TYR A 226 -20.36 -2.05 -4.44
C TYR A 226 -20.72 -1.09 -3.31
N GLU A 227 -21.42 -1.62 -2.32
CA GLU A 227 -21.66 -1.01 -1.03
C GLU A 227 -20.93 -1.79 0.07
N ALA A 228 -20.25 -1.08 0.96
CA ALA A 228 -19.64 -1.67 2.14
C ALA A 228 -20.03 -0.88 3.40
N VAL A 229 -20.40 -1.61 4.45
CA VAL A 229 -20.48 -1.06 5.80
C VAL A 229 -19.05 -0.85 6.32
N CYS A 230 -18.75 0.29 6.92
CA CYS A 230 -17.47 0.59 7.55
C CYS A 230 -17.70 0.93 9.02
N VAL A 231 -17.18 0.08 9.91
CA VAL A 231 -17.35 0.19 11.36
C VAL A 231 -16.15 0.91 11.98
N PRO A 232 -16.32 2.10 12.59
CA PRO A 232 -15.23 2.74 13.32
C PRO A 232 -14.90 1.99 14.62
N ARG A 233 -13.67 2.12 15.13
CA ARG A 233 -13.24 1.57 16.43
C ARG A 233 -12.46 2.57 17.23
N ARG A 234 -12.72 2.61 18.54
CA ARG A 234 -11.88 3.33 19.47
C ARG A 234 -10.57 2.58 19.73
N PRO A 235 -9.50 3.29 20.13
CA PRO A 235 -8.27 2.65 20.57
C PRO A 235 -8.53 1.61 21.67
N MET A 236 -8.03 0.40 21.46
CA MET A 236 -8.13 -0.72 22.41
C MET A 236 -9.58 -1.01 22.84
N GLU A 237 -10.52 -0.87 21.91
CA GLU A 237 -11.90 -1.29 22.11
C GLU A 237 -12.06 -2.79 21.84
N GLU A 238 -12.68 -3.51 22.77
CA GLU A 238 -13.02 -4.91 22.56
C GLU A 238 -13.96 -5.06 21.36
N ILE A 239 -13.61 -5.98 20.46
CA ILE A 239 -14.43 -6.30 19.30
C ILE A 239 -15.51 -7.30 19.72
N PRO A 240 -16.80 -7.02 19.45
CA PRO A 240 -17.89 -7.97 19.67
C PRO A 240 -17.62 -9.33 19.03
N ASP A 241 -18.03 -10.42 19.71
CA ASP A 241 -17.69 -11.79 19.30
C ASP A 241 -18.09 -12.11 17.85
N ASP A 242 -19.27 -11.66 17.41
CA ASP A 242 -19.78 -11.85 16.05
C ASP A 242 -18.88 -11.19 14.99
N LEU A 243 -18.32 -10.01 15.29
CA LEU A 243 -17.38 -9.32 14.41
C LEU A 243 -15.97 -9.91 14.51
N ARG A 244 -15.58 -10.38 15.69
CA ARG A 244 -14.29 -11.04 15.92
C ARG A 244 -14.20 -12.36 15.16
N GLU A 245 -15.30 -13.10 15.05
CA GLU A 245 -15.39 -14.34 14.25
C GLU A 245 -15.08 -14.12 12.76
N LEU A 246 -15.43 -12.95 12.20
CA LEU A 246 -15.15 -12.62 10.80
C LEU A 246 -13.64 -12.47 10.50
N ASP A 247 -12.87 -11.99 11.49
CA ASP A 247 -11.42 -11.79 11.35
C ASP A 247 -10.59 -13.01 11.76
N GLY A 248 -11.20 -13.90 12.56
CA GLY A 248 -10.59 -15.14 13.04
C GLY A 248 -9.44 -14.91 14.04
N GLU A 249 -8.88 -16.02 14.51
CA GLU A 249 -7.74 -16.04 15.42
C GLU A 249 -6.40 -15.95 14.68
N PRO A 250 -5.32 -15.46 15.33
CA PRO A 250 -4.03 -15.30 14.67
C PRO A 250 -3.33 -16.63 14.41
N GLU A 251 -3.22 -16.97 13.13
CA GLU A 251 -2.39 -18.08 12.62
C GLU A 251 -0.87 -17.88 12.81
N ALA A 252 -0.10 -18.95 12.60
CA ALA A 252 1.37 -18.95 12.69
C ALA A 252 2.03 -17.91 11.75
N ARG A 253 1.55 -17.82 10.51
CA ARG A 253 2.04 -16.86 9.49
C ARG A 253 2.06 -15.41 9.95
N HIS A 254 1.16 -15.04 10.87
CA HIS A 254 1.09 -13.68 11.41
C HIS A 254 2.23 -13.36 12.38
N ARG A 255 3.11 -14.31 12.68
CA ARG A 255 4.33 -14.14 13.49
C ARG A 255 5.60 -14.51 12.71
N GLU A 256 5.46 -14.92 11.45
CA GLU A 256 6.56 -15.43 10.62
C GLU A 256 6.99 -14.39 9.58
N GLU A 257 8.15 -14.62 8.98
CA GLU A 257 8.60 -13.87 7.81
C GLU A 257 7.68 -14.11 6.62
N ARG A 258 7.58 -13.09 5.76
CA ARG A 258 6.95 -13.19 4.45
C ARG A 258 7.85 -12.53 3.43
N ILE A 259 8.80 -13.32 2.96
CA ILE A 259 9.78 -12.91 1.96
C ILE A 259 9.07 -12.43 0.66
N PRO A 260 9.62 -11.41 0.00
CA PRO A 260 10.86 -10.73 0.34
C PRO A 260 10.65 -9.47 1.21
N HIS A 261 9.41 -9.07 1.48
CA HIS A 261 9.10 -7.75 2.03
C HIS A 261 8.99 -7.69 3.56
N ILE A 262 8.71 -8.81 4.22
CA ILE A 262 8.74 -8.95 5.69
C ILE A 262 9.84 -9.95 6.04
N THR A 263 10.97 -9.46 6.53
CA THR A 263 12.11 -10.31 6.91
C THR A 263 12.72 -9.87 8.22
N PHE A 264 13.32 -10.81 8.94
CA PHE A 264 13.87 -10.63 10.27
C PHE A 264 15.40 -10.49 10.19
N SER A 265 15.87 -9.33 9.71
CA SER A 265 17.30 -9.01 9.70
C SER A 265 17.85 -8.92 11.14
N GLU A 266 19.15 -9.22 11.32
CA GLU A 266 19.79 -9.21 12.64
C GLU A 266 19.73 -7.82 13.30
N ASP A 267 19.89 -6.74 12.52
CA ASP A 267 19.78 -5.37 13.02
C ASP A 267 18.36 -5.04 13.51
N LEU A 268 17.33 -5.50 12.80
CA LEU A 268 15.94 -5.37 13.25
C LEU A 268 15.68 -6.19 14.51
N LYS A 269 16.19 -7.43 14.60
CA LYS A 269 16.10 -8.26 15.82
C LYS A 269 16.70 -7.55 17.03
N HIS A 270 17.92 -7.01 16.88
CA HIS A 270 18.60 -6.27 17.94
C HIS A 270 17.83 -5.03 18.37
N LEU A 271 17.36 -4.22 17.41
CA LEU A 271 16.55 -3.06 17.73
C LEU A 271 15.28 -3.45 18.49
N VAL A 272 14.49 -4.39 17.96
CA VAL A 272 13.23 -4.80 18.58
C VAL A 272 13.47 -5.34 19.99
N SER A 273 14.49 -6.19 20.18
CA SER A 273 14.87 -6.67 21.51
C SER A 273 15.17 -5.51 22.47
N SER A 274 15.95 -4.51 22.05
CA SER A 274 16.29 -3.35 22.88
C SER A 274 15.08 -2.48 23.26
N LEU A 275 14.05 -2.44 22.40
CA LEU A 275 12.82 -1.68 22.64
C LEU A 275 11.83 -2.42 23.55
N THR A 276 11.93 -3.75 23.63
CA THR A 276 10.85 -4.62 24.14
C THR A 276 11.23 -5.48 25.35
N GLU A 277 12.52 -5.53 25.72
CA GLU A 277 13.02 -6.35 26.82
C GLU A 277 12.30 -6.06 28.14
N GLY A 278 11.83 -7.11 28.81
CA GLY A 278 11.15 -7.02 30.11
C GLY A 278 9.72 -6.46 30.08
N LEU A 279 9.18 -6.09 28.90
CA LEU A 279 7.85 -5.50 28.75
C LEU A 279 6.76 -6.55 28.45
N ASP A 280 5.52 -6.22 28.77
CA ASP A 280 4.34 -7.01 28.37
C ASP A 280 3.92 -6.77 26.89
N ALA A 281 2.98 -7.54 26.37
CA ALA A 281 2.62 -7.48 24.95
C ALA A 281 2.11 -6.10 24.49
N LEU A 282 1.33 -5.41 25.33
CA LEU A 282 0.78 -4.09 25.01
C LEU A 282 1.88 -3.03 25.06
N GLU A 283 2.73 -3.07 26.08
CA GLU A 283 3.88 -2.18 26.22
C GLU A 283 4.87 -2.36 25.06
N ARG A 284 5.13 -3.59 24.64
CA ARG A 284 5.95 -3.89 23.45
C ARG A 284 5.36 -3.30 22.18
N ALA A 285 4.07 -3.54 21.93
CA ALA A 285 3.37 -2.98 20.78
C ALA A 285 3.49 -1.44 20.78
N ARG A 286 3.29 -0.81 21.94
CA ARG A 286 3.36 0.63 22.09
C ARG A 286 4.77 1.18 21.83
N ARG A 287 5.82 0.55 22.37
CA ARG A 287 7.21 0.98 22.14
C ARG A 287 7.61 0.88 20.67
N ILE A 288 7.19 -0.18 20.00
CA ILE A 288 7.43 -0.35 18.56
C ILE A 288 6.67 0.70 17.76
N TRP A 289 5.37 0.90 18.05
CA TRP A 289 4.54 1.94 17.44
C TRP A 289 5.18 3.32 17.55
N ASP A 290 5.52 3.72 18.78
CA ASP A 290 6.12 5.03 19.06
C ASP A 290 7.41 5.20 18.24
N TRP A 291 8.25 4.17 18.21
CA TRP A 291 9.49 4.22 17.46
C TRP A 291 9.25 4.37 15.94
N VAL A 292 8.31 3.62 15.35
CA VAL A 292 8.04 3.71 13.89
C VAL A 292 7.53 5.12 13.54
N VAL A 293 6.54 5.61 14.29
CA VAL A 293 5.94 6.93 14.06
C VAL A 293 6.95 8.07 14.25
N GLU A 294 7.88 7.94 15.20
CA GLU A 294 8.87 8.98 15.47
C GLU A 294 10.09 8.94 14.54
N ASN A 295 10.42 7.77 13.98
CA ASN A 295 11.67 7.56 13.26
C ASN A 295 11.52 7.37 11.75
N VAL A 296 10.30 7.25 11.21
CA VAL A 296 10.09 6.97 9.79
C VAL A 296 9.28 8.08 9.13
N ARG A 297 9.91 8.85 8.24
CA ARG A 297 9.26 9.99 7.59
C ARG A 297 8.38 9.55 6.42
N TYR A 298 7.24 10.22 6.24
CA TYR A 298 6.41 9.98 5.06
C TYR A 298 7.08 10.49 3.79
N THR A 299 7.19 9.62 2.78
CA THR A 299 7.58 9.95 1.40
C THR A 299 6.87 9.03 0.43
N TYR A 300 6.51 9.49 -0.77
CA TYR A 300 6.20 8.56 -1.85
C TYR A 300 7.42 7.72 -2.19
N VAL A 301 7.18 6.50 -2.65
CA VAL A 301 8.24 5.62 -3.12
C VAL A 301 7.88 5.07 -4.50
N HIS A 302 8.90 4.63 -5.22
CA HIS A 302 8.71 3.90 -6.47
C HIS A 302 7.92 2.59 -6.22
N ASP A 303 7.42 2.00 -7.31
CA ASP A 303 6.60 0.79 -7.28
C ASP A 303 7.17 -0.29 -6.36
N TYR A 304 6.29 -0.99 -5.65
CA TYR A 304 6.72 -2.00 -4.68
C TYR A 304 7.48 -3.18 -5.32
N ALA A 305 7.19 -3.48 -6.58
CA ALA A 305 7.94 -4.45 -7.39
C ALA A 305 9.43 -4.14 -7.54
N LEU A 306 9.86 -2.88 -7.33
CA LEU A 306 11.24 -2.46 -7.45
C LEU A 306 12.04 -2.62 -6.15
N PHE A 307 11.41 -2.93 -5.02
CA PHE A 307 12.13 -3.23 -3.78
C PHE A 307 12.60 -4.68 -3.73
N ASP A 308 13.86 -4.87 -3.37
CA ASP A 308 14.33 -6.20 -2.94
C ASP A 308 13.72 -6.57 -1.59
N ASN A 309 13.49 -5.60 -0.70
CA ASN A 309 12.90 -5.81 0.61
C ASN A 309 12.36 -4.47 1.18
N ILE A 310 11.05 -4.40 1.43
CA ILE A 310 10.40 -3.18 1.90
C ILE A 310 10.71 -2.92 3.38
N SER A 311 10.65 -3.95 4.24
CA SER A 311 10.95 -3.79 5.67
C SER A 311 12.37 -3.28 5.92
N GLU A 312 13.35 -3.82 5.19
CA GLU A 312 14.75 -3.38 5.29
C GLU A 312 14.96 -1.98 4.71
N PHE A 313 14.29 -1.64 3.60
CA PHE A 313 14.32 -0.27 3.07
C PHE A 313 13.77 0.74 4.09
N ALA A 314 12.59 0.48 4.65
CA ALA A 314 11.96 1.34 5.65
C ALA A 314 12.86 1.53 6.88
N PHE A 315 13.47 0.44 7.35
CA PHE A 315 14.40 0.44 8.46
C PHE A 315 15.64 1.27 8.13
N THR A 316 16.36 0.98 7.06
CA THR A 316 17.63 1.63 6.75
C THR A 316 17.47 3.08 6.28
N LYS A 317 16.45 3.38 5.48
CA LYS A 317 16.22 4.71 4.91
C LYS A 317 15.39 5.62 5.80
N ARG A 318 14.71 5.07 6.82
CA ARG A 318 13.89 5.86 7.76
C ARG A 318 12.84 6.72 7.06
N ARG A 319 12.32 6.22 5.94
CA ARG A 319 11.26 6.87 5.16
C ARG A 319 10.45 5.87 4.34
N GLY A 320 9.24 6.26 3.96
CA GLY A 320 8.34 5.46 3.14
C GLY A 320 6.91 5.98 3.16
N ASP A 321 6.08 5.47 2.25
CA ASP A 321 4.65 5.77 2.21
C ASP A 321 3.89 4.90 3.23
N CYS A 322 2.55 4.91 3.16
CA CYS A 322 1.70 4.20 4.12
C CYS A 322 2.01 2.72 4.19
N GLY A 323 2.16 2.06 3.04
CA GLY A 323 2.47 0.64 3.02
C GLY A 323 3.90 0.31 3.46
N VAL A 324 4.90 1.10 3.07
CA VAL A 324 6.28 0.89 3.55
C VAL A 324 6.35 1.00 5.09
N GLN A 325 5.64 1.98 5.67
CA GLN A 325 5.57 2.13 7.13
C GLN A 325 4.80 0.98 7.81
N ALA A 326 3.68 0.55 7.23
CA ALA A 326 2.90 -0.57 7.75
C ALA A 326 3.69 -1.89 7.73
N ILE A 327 4.45 -2.18 6.67
CA ILE A 327 5.29 -3.40 6.58
C ILE A 327 6.38 -3.38 7.65
N LEU A 328 7.02 -2.23 7.90
CA LEU A 328 8.02 -2.12 8.96
C LEU A 328 7.40 -2.35 10.34
N LEU A 329 6.25 -1.72 10.62
CA LEU A 329 5.52 -1.91 11.87
C LEU A 329 5.16 -3.39 12.08
N ILE A 330 4.58 -4.04 11.06
CA ILE A 330 4.25 -5.47 11.09
C ILE A 330 5.50 -6.30 11.36
N THR A 331 6.60 -6.04 10.64
CA THR A 331 7.86 -6.79 10.80
C THR A 331 8.38 -6.71 12.23
N MET A 332 8.40 -5.52 12.83
CA MET A 332 8.86 -5.30 14.20
C MET A 332 7.93 -5.93 15.24
N LEU A 333 6.60 -5.86 15.03
CA LEU A 333 5.63 -6.52 15.92
C LEU A 333 5.78 -8.04 15.89
N ARG A 334 5.95 -8.64 14.70
CA ARG A 334 6.20 -10.08 14.55
C ARG A 334 7.47 -10.52 15.26
N LEU A 335 8.55 -9.74 15.14
CA LEU A 335 9.81 -9.94 15.86
C LEU A 335 9.63 -9.91 17.40
N ALA A 336 8.70 -9.11 17.91
CA ALA A 336 8.36 -9.07 19.34
C ALA A 336 7.41 -10.19 19.80
N GLY A 337 7.05 -11.11 18.90
CA GLY A 337 6.13 -12.22 19.15
C GLY A 337 4.65 -11.83 19.06
N ILE A 338 4.34 -10.62 18.61
CA ILE A 338 2.97 -10.10 18.49
C ILE A 338 2.45 -10.40 17.07
N PRO A 339 1.30 -11.08 16.91
CA PRO A 339 0.73 -11.30 15.59
C PRO A 339 0.41 -9.98 14.92
N ALA A 340 0.84 -9.83 13.68
CA ALA A 340 0.53 -8.65 12.90
C ALA A 340 0.28 -9.02 11.44
N ARG A 341 -0.68 -8.34 10.81
CA ARG A 341 -1.06 -8.57 9.41
C ARG A 341 -1.30 -7.25 8.67
N TRP A 342 -1.22 -7.34 7.36
CA TRP A 342 -1.43 -6.24 6.45
C TRP A 342 -2.92 -5.97 6.23
N GLN A 343 -3.26 -4.71 5.98
CA GLN A 343 -4.54 -4.33 5.41
C GLN A 343 -4.28 -3.27 4.33
N SER A 344 -4.97 -3.40 3.20
CA SER A 344 -4.80 -2.46 2.09
C SER A 344 -6.09 -2.31 1.31
N GLY A 345 -6.31 -1.10 0.81
CA GLY A 345 -7.43 -0.76 -0.04
C GLY A 345 -7.55 0.74 -0.22
N TRP A 346 -8.63 1.37 0.22
CA TRP A 346 -8.77 2.83 0.08
C TRP A 346 -8.96 3.55 1.41
N TYR A 347 -8.34 4.71 1.51
CA TYR A 347 -8.81 5.80 2.34
C TYR A 347 -10.08 6.36 1.72
N ALA A 348 -11.21 6.16 2.41
CA ALA A 348 -12.55 6.47 1.92
C ALA A 348 -13.12 7.72 2.61
N ASN A 349 -12.33 8.80 2.73
CA ASN A 349 -12.86 10.05 3.26
C ASN A 349 -13.86 10.68 2.27
N PRO A 350 -15.02 11.19 2.71
CA PRO A 350 -16.04 11.75 1.83
C PRO A 350 -15.58 12.95 0.98
N VAL A 351 -14.51 13.64 1.39
CA VAL A 351 -13.96 14.82 0.71
C VAL A 351 -12.89 14.44 -0.31
N ASP A 352 -12.02 13.49 0.04
CA ASP A 352 -10.96 12.98 -0.82
C ASP A 352 -10.65 11.53 -0.49
N TRP A 353 -10.38 10.73 -1.51
CA TRP A 353 -10.20 9.29 -1.38
C TRP A 353 -9.07 8.81 -2.28
N GLY A 354 -8.44 7.71 -1.89
CA GLY A 354 -7.31 7.16 -2.63
C GLY A 354 -6.78 5.89 -2.00
N MET A 355 -5.71 5.36 -2.58
CA MET A 355 -4.99 4.19 -2.09
C MET A 355 -4.49 4.42 -0.67
N HIS A 356 -4.61 3.41 0.18
CA HIS A 356 -4.08 3.45 1.52
C HIS A 356 -3.86 2.07 2.13
N ASP A 357 -2.78 1.97 2.90
CA ASP A 357 -2.33 0.75 3.56
C ASP A 357 -2.15 0.99 5.06
N TRP A 358 -2.47 -0.02 5.87
CA TRP A 358 -2.32 0.02 7.31
C TRP A 358 -2.05 -1.38 7.88
N ALA A 359 -1.84 -1.45 9.19
CA ALA A 359 -1.56 -2.68 9.90
C ALA A 359 -2.74 -3.07 10.81
N GLN A 360 -2.84 -4.36 11.09
CA GLN A 360 -3.53 -4.87 12.28
C GLN A 360 -2.55 -5.69 13.12
N PHE A 361 -2.76 -5.69 14.43
CA PHE A 361 -2.04 -6.56 15.34
C PHE A 361 -2.98 -7.16 16.38
N TYR A 362 -2.63 -8.32 16.91
CA TYR A 362 -3.50 -9.06 17.82
C TYR A 362 -3.06 -8.90 19.27
N LEU A 363 -3.96 -8.44 20.13
CA LEU A 363 -3.75 -8.37 21.58
C LEU A 363 -4.97 -8.88 22.32
N GLU A 364 -4.77 -9.72 23.33
CA GLU A 364 -5.82 -10.11 24.26
C GLU A 364 -6.08 -8.99 25.29
N PRO A 365 -7.35 -8.72 25.67
CA PRO A 365 -8.60 -9.35 25.21
C PRO A 365 -9.22 -8.67 23.97
N PHE A 366 -8.52 -7.73 23.33
CA PHE A 366 -9.08 -6.83 22.30
C PHE A 366 -9.29 -7.51 20.93
N GLY A 367 -8.54 -8.56 20.62
CA GLY A 367 -8.51 -9.21 19.31
C GLY A 367 -7.61 -8.47 18.31
N TRP A 368 -8.00 -8.44 17.03
CA TRP A 368 -7.30 -7.71 15.97
C TRP A 368 -7.55 -6.20 16.05
N VAL A 369 -6.61 -5.47 16.65
CA VAL A 369 -6.64 -4.01 16.73
C VAL A 369 -5.93 -3.36 15.55
N TYR A 370 -6.34 -2.14 15.19
CA TYR A 370 -5.84 -1.42 14.01
C TYR A 370 -4.64 -0.55 14.36
N ALA A 371 -3.68 -0.40 13.43
CA ALA A 371 -2.61 0.58 13.54
C ALA A 371 -2.29 1.21 12.20
N ASP A 372 -2.18 2.54 12.17
CA ASP A 372 -1.85 3.28 10.95
C ASP A 372 -0.70 4.26 11.20
N PRO A 373 0.56 3.83 11.01
CA PRO A 373 1.72 4.67 11.34
C PRO A 373 1.79 5.93 10.48
N SER A 374 1.26 5.86 9.25
CA SER A 374 1.28 7.00 8.32
C SER A 374 0.30 8.11 8.72
N PHE A 375 -0.81 7.75 9.36
CA PHE A 375 -1.76 8.70 9.94
C PHE A 375 -1.42 9.06 11.39
N GLY A 376 -0.66 8.22 12.08
CA GLY A 376 -0.20 8.38 13.46
C GLY A 376 0.88 9.43 13.68
N HIS A 377 1.51 9.94 12.62
CA HIS A 377 2.45 11.07 12.70
C HIS A 377 1.88 12.23 13.54
N PRO A 378 2.62 12.76 14.53
CA PRO A 378 2.10 13.72 15.51
C PRO A 378 2.02 15.14 14.94
N THR A 379 1.37 15.30 13.79
CA THR A 379 1.01 16.63 13.25
C THR A 379 -0.14 17.27 14.03
N GLU A 380 -0.92 16.46 14.74
CA GLU A 380 -1.95 16.84 15.69
C GLU A 380 -1.84 15.92 16.91
N ASP A 381 -2.03 16.45 18.12
CA ASP A 381 -1.77 15.74 19.39
C ASP A 381 -2.58 14.44 19.56
N TRP A 382 -3.73 14.33 18.89
CA TRP A 382 -4.62 13.17 19.00
C TRP A 382 -4.20 11.98 18.12
N ARG A 383 -3.46 12.22 17.03
CA ARG A 383 -3.22 11.23 15.97
C ARG A 383 -2.45 10.03 16.47
N LYS A 384 -1.34 10.31 17.16
CA LYS A 384 -0.40 9.27 17.62
C LYS A 384 -1.06 8.26 18.55
N ASP A 385 -1.95 8.72 19.42
CA ASP A 385 -2.65 7.84 20.35
C ASP A 385 -3.90 7.20 19.72
N PHE A 386 -4.61 7.92 18.85
CA PHE A 386 -5.79 7.38 18.17
C PHE A 386 -5.44 6.24 17.21
N TYR A 387 -4.42 6.41 16.37
CA TYR A 387 -4.03 5.40 15.38
C TYR A 387 -3.21 4.24 15.97
N PHE A 388 -3.05 4.19 17.30
CA PHE A 388 -2.59 3.00 18.02
C PHE A 388 -3.79 2.26 18.63
N GLY A 389 -4.44 1.44 17.81
CA GLY A 389 -5.58 0.61 18.19
C GLY A 389 -6.93 1.12 17.66
N GLY A 390 -7.01 2.34 17.12
CA GLY A 390 -8.24 2.95 16.62
C GLY A 390 -8.32 3.02 15.10
N ILE A 391 -9.54 3.21 14.60
CA ILE A 391 -9.84 3.43 13.17
C ILE A 391 -11.12 4.26 13.05
N GLU A 392 -11.09 5.32 12.24
CA GLU A 392 -12.17 6.29 12.13
C GLU A 392 -13.34 5.84 11.25
N GLY A 393 -13.14 4.74 10.52
CA GLY A 393 -14.13 4.15 9.61
C GLY A 393 -14.13 4.76 8.21
N PHE A 394 -13.14 5.60 7.85
CA PHE A 394 -12.90 6.06 6.47
C PHE A 394 -11.93 5.13 5.75
N ARG A 395 -12.20 3.82 5.80
CA ARG A 395 -11.35 2.78 5.20
C ARG A 395 -12.21 1.83 4.39
N LEU A 396 -11.64 1.27 3.33
CA LEU A 396 -12.17 0.13 2.59
C LEU A 396 -11.02 -0.86 2.40
N SER A 397 -11.17 -2.06 2.93
CA SER A 397 -10.13 -3.11 2.85
C SER A 397 -10.44 -4.10 1.75
N PHE A 398 -9.55 -4.24 0.77
CA PHE A 398 -9.60 -5.26 -0.29
C PHE A 398 -8.62 -6.40 -0.02
N ASN A 399 -7.55 -6.09 0.72
CA ASN A 399 -6.38 -6.92 0.89
C ASN A 399 -6.11 -7.12 2.37
N SER A 400 -5.82 -8.35 2.78
CA SER A 400 -5.43 -8.72 4.15
C SER A 400 -4.07 -9.42 4.23
N GLU A 401 -3.40 -9.58 3.09
CA GLU A 401 -2.07 -10.17 2.99
C GLU A 401 -1.34 -9.59 1.76
N ILE A 402 -0.03 -9.42 1.91
CA ILE A 402 0.84 -8.94 0.83
C ILE A 402 1.17 -10.07 -0.15
N SER A 403 1.30 -9.75 -1.43
CA SER A 403 1.74 -10.68 -2.47
C SER A 403 0.92 -11.97 -2.54
N TYR A 404 -0.37 -11.93 -2.23
CA TYR A 404 -1.22 -13.12 -2.33
C TYR A 404 -1.72 -13.26 -3.78
N PRO A 405 -1.79 -14.47 -4.35
CA PRO A 405 -2.33 -14.68 -5.70
C PRO A 405 -3.78 -14.18 -5.79
N PHE A 406 -4.19 -13.67 -6.94
CA PHE A 406 -5.62 -13.48 -7.21
C PHE A 406 -6.34 -14.81 -7.41
N ASP A 407 -7.67 -14.76 -7.39
CA ASP A 407 -8.52 -15.85 -7.79
C ASP A 407 -9.51 -15.38 -8.89
N PRO A 408 -9.38 -15.85 -10.14
CA PRO A 408 -8.30 -16.69 -10.65
C PRO A 408 -6.94 -15.95 -10.64
N PRO A 409 -5.82 -16.69 -10.60
CA PRO A 409 -4.49 -16.08 -10.63
C PRO A 409 -4.20 -15.45 -11.99
N LYS A 410 -3.34 -14.43 -12.00
CA LYS A 410 -2.79 -13.86 -13.23
C LYS A 410 -1.77 -14.79 -13.86
N GLU A 411 -1.69 -14.78 -15.20
CA GLU A 411 -0.68 -15.55 -15.94
C GLU A 411 0.63 -14.77 -16.07
N SER A 412 0.54 -13.46 -16.27
CA SER A 412 1.67 -12.55 -16.31
C SER A 412 2.07 -12.06 -14.91
N PHE A 413 3.26 -11.46 -14.78
CA PHE A 413 3.63 -10.76 -13.55
C PHE A 413 2.60 -9.67 -13.24
N ARG A 414 2.24 -9.56 -11.97
CA ARG A 414 1.35 -8.53 -11.45
C ARG A 414 1.93 -7.13 -11.75
N SER A 415 1.04 -6.19 -12.11
CA SER A 415 1.40 -4.76 -12.19
C SER A 415 1.82 -4.27 -10.81
N ASP A 416 1.08 -4.65 -9.77
CA ASP A 416 1.47 -4.49 -8.39
C ASP A 416 1.46 -5.87 -7.69
N PRO A 417 2.64 -6.49 -7.52
CA PRO A 417 2.75 -7.81 -6.91
C PRO A 417 2.60 -7.80 -5.38
N VAL A 418 2.28 -6.66 -4.76
CA VAL A 418 2.12 -6.55 -3.30
C VAL A 418 0.66 -6.46 -2.92
N ASP A 419 -0.14 -5.52 -3.45
CA ASP A 419 -1.54 -5.38 -3.01
C ASP A 419 -2.57 -4.97 -4.07
N SER A 420 -2.22 -4.24 -5.13
CA SER A 420 -3.14 -3.89 -6.22
C SER A 420 -4.44 -3.20 -5.75
N GLN A 421 -4.31 -1.96 -5.32
CA GLN A 421 -5.44 -1.15 -4.85
C GLN A 421 -6.29 -0.51 -5.95
N VAL A 422 -5.83 -0.51 -7.20
CA VAL A 422 -6.52 0.13 -8.35
C VAL A 422 -6.86 -0.85 -9.48
N GLY A 423 -6.68 -2.14 -9.21
CA GLY A 423 -6.91 -3.23 -10.13
C GLY A 423 -5.80 -3.41 -11.17
N GLU A 424 -5.91 -4.50 -11.92
CA GLU A 424 -4.92 -4.92 -12.91
C GLU A 424 -5.56 -5.56 -14.13
N ALA A 425 -4.82 -5.59 -15.23
CA ALA A 425 -5.24 -6.29 -16.43
C ALA A 425 -4.09 -7.02 -17.11
N GLU A 426 -4.43 -8.01 -17.94
CA GLU A 426 -3.50 -8.66 -18.85
C GLU A 426 -4.24 -9.08 -20.12
N TRP A 427 -3.49 -9.43 -21.15
CA TRP A 427 -3.98 -10.03 -22.38
C TRP A 427 -3.16 -11.28 -22.72
N ASP A 428 -3.55 -12.03 -23.75
CA ASP A 428 -2.84 -13.25 -24.14
C ASP A 428 -1.35 -13.01 -24.48
N GLY A 429 -0.97 -11.76 -24.81
CA GLY A 429 0.42 -11.36 -25.06
C GLY A 429 1.21 -10.85 -23.84
N GLY A 430 0.60 -10.75 -22.65
CA GLY A 430 1.29 -10.40 -21.40
C GLY A 430 0.56 -9.35 -20.55
N ASN A 431 1.29 -8.76 -19.59
CA ASN A 431 0.72 -7.82 -18.63
C ASN A 431 0.30 -6.48 -19.27
N ILE A 432 -0.73 -5.84 -18.71
CA ILE A 432 -1.11 -4.46 -19.01
C ILE A 432 -0.76 -3.60 -17.78
N TYR A 433 0.31 -2.80 -17.91
CA TYR A 433 0.81 -1.91 -16.87
C TYR A 433 0.02 -0.60 -16.78
N TYR A 434 0.23 0.15 -15.69
CA TYR A 434 -0.49 1.39 -15.38
C TYR A 434 -0.30 2.50 -16.42
N ASP A 435 0.77 2.48 -17.22
CA ASP A 435 0.97 3.41 -18.35
C ASP A 435 0.06 3.11 -19.55
N MET A 436 -0.52 1.91 -19.60
CA MET A 436 -1.44 1.43 -20.65
C MET A 436 -2.90 1.35 -20.19
N MET A 437 -3.24 1.82 -18.99
CA MET A 437 -4.61 1.85 -18.50
C MET A 437 -4.91 3.06 -17.61
N ASP A 438 -6.18 3.43 -17.54
CA ASP A 438 -6.68 4.42 -16.59
C ASP A 438 -7.54 3.74 -15.55
N SER A 439 -7.19 3.92 -14.27
CA SER A 439 -8.04 3.52 -13.15
C SER A 439 -8.76 4.74 -12.57
N LYS A 440 -10.07 4.62 -12.31
CA LYS A 440 -10.88 5.66 -11.68
C LYS A 440 -11.71 5.11 -10.54
N LEU A 441 -11.78 5.90 -9.48
CA LEU A 441 -12.54 5.60 -8.28
C LEU A 441 -13.59 6.68 -8.09
N HIS A 442 -14.86 6.27 -8.04
CA HIS A 442 -15.97 7.20 -7.85
C HIS A 442 -16.66 6.89 -6.53
N LEU A 443 -16.59 7.83 -5.59
CA LEU A 443 -17.49 7.82 -4.44
C LEU A 443 -18.88 8.25 -4.92
N LEU A 444 -19.85 7.35 -4.87
CA LEU A 444 -21.22 7.59 -5.33
C LEU A 444 -22.11 8.08 -4.21
N GLU A 445 -21.96 7.51 -3.01
CA GLU A 445 -22.80 7.86 -1.85
C GLU A 445 -22.07 7.52 -0.55
N VAL A 446 -22.30 8.34 0.48
CA VAL A 446 -21.99 8.03 1.88
C VAL A 446 -23.25 8.23 2.70
N ARG A 447 -23.65 7.21 3.45
CA ARG A 447 -24.82 7.30 4.33
C ARG A 447 -24.57 6.62 5.67
N ARG A 448 -25.37 6.99 6.67
CA ARG A 448 -25.38 6.30 7.96
C ARG A 448 -25.87 4.87 7.78
N ALA A 449 -25.19 3.92 8.42
CA ALA A 449 -25.70 2.58 8.53
C ALA A 449 -26.69 2.51 9.71
N ASP A 450 -27.95 2.18 9.44
CA ASP A 450 -28.96 1.91 10.46
C ASP A 450 -28.81 0.46 10.97
N ILE A 451 -27.66 0.14 11.56
CA ILE A 451 -27.42 -1.23 12.02
C ILE A 451 -28.01 -1.42 13.42
N ARG A 452 -28.80 -2.48 13.58
CA ARG A 452 -29.44 -2.86 14.86
C ARG A 452 -28.45 -3.45 15.89
N TRP A 453 -27.19 -3.67 15.52
CA TRP A 453 -26.17 -4.37 16.33
C TRP A 453 -25.71 -3.60 17.59
N ILE A 454 -25.95 -2.29 17.70
CA ILE A 454 -25.40 -1.46 18.80
C ILE A 454 -26.22 -1.57 20.12
N ASN A 455 -27.29 -2.38 20.17
CA ASN A 455 -28.17 -2.48 21.35
C ASN A 455 -27.80 -3.58 22.38
N HIS A 456 -26.57 -4.10 22.41
CA HIS A 456 -26.20 -5.17 23.37
C HIS A 456 -25.03 -4.84 24.31
N SER A 457 -24.90 -3.59 24.79
CA SER A 457 -24.02 -3.31 25.96
C SER A 457 -24.46 -2.22 26.92
N ILE A 458 -25.70 -1.71 26.83
CA ILE A 458 -26.27 -0.84 27.88
C ILE A 458 -27.51 -1.51 28.47
N SER A 459 -27.30 -2.62 29.17
CA SER A 459 -28.25 -3.10 30.16
C SER A 459 -27.54 -4.01 31.15
N THR A 460 -27.70 -3.68 32.42
CA THR A 460 -27.42 -4.50 33.61
C THR A 460 -25.96 -4.80 33.96
N ARG A 461 -25.34 -3.90 34.73
CA ARG A 461 -24.85 -4.28 36.07
C ARG A 461 -25.30 -3.22 37.08
N PHE A 462 -25.93 -3.71 38.15
CA PHE A 462 -26.40 -2.97 39.32
C PHE A 462 -25.27 -2.29 40.08
#